data_AF-A0A8C3VRG8-F1
#
_entry.id   AF-A0A8C3VRG8-F1
#
_cell.length_a   1.000
_cell.length_b   1.000
_cell.length_c   1.000
_cell.angle_alpha   90.00
_cell.angle_beta   90.00
_cell.angle_gamma   90.00
#
_symmetry.space_group_name_H-M   'P 1'
#
loop_
_entity.id
_entity.type
_entity.pdbx_description
1 polymer ?
#
loop_
_entity_poly.entity_id
_entity_poly.type
_entity_poly.pdbx_seq_one_letter_code
_entity_poly.pdbx_strand_id
1 'polypeptide(L)'
;MASGNMHIGEPALEFKGCDEGITYRGLLIINGKSILCQITINDLTERHSIDEALWLGQAFQYTDEHREVRPFGWKPGSDTIKPKVNNSKAYFPQHNYLGWQMRGKLGLLAPICAPI
;
A
#
# COMPACT_ATOMS: atom_id res chain seq x y z
N MET A 1 36.20 2.16 -50.97
CA MET A 1 36.35 1.64 -49.60
C MET A 1 35.10 2.00 -48.83
N ALA A 2 34.55 1.04 -48.08
CA ALA A 2 33.15 0.98 -47.67
C ALA A 2 32.67 2.21 -46.86
N SER A 3 31.55 2.77 -47.29
CA SER A 3 30.68 3.60 -46.45
C SER A 3 30.12 2.71 -45.34
N GLY A 4 30.67 2.84 -44.14
CA GLY A 4 30.21 2.11 -42.96
C GLY A 4 28.98 2.80 -42.37
N ASN A 5 27.80 2.28 -42.65
CA ASN A 5 26.59 2.66 -41.93
C ASN A 5 26.68 2.11 -40.50
N MET A 6 26.89 2.99 -39.54
CA MET A 6 26.72 2.70 -38.12
C MET A 6 25.22 2.62 -37.83
N HIS A 7 24.67 1.39 -37.75
CA HIS A 7 23.33 1.19 -37.23
C HIS A 7 23.37 1.41 -35.72
N ILE A 8 23.00 2.62 -35.34
CA ILE A 8 22.73 3.03 -33.96
C ILE A 8 21.57 2.16 -33.48
N GLY A 9 21.83 1.41 -32.40
CA GLY A 9 20.92 0.66 -31.53
C GLY A 9 19.53 0.30 -32.08
N GLU A 10 19.24 -1.00 -32.10
CA GLU A 10 17.85 -1.47 -32.07
C GLU A 10 17.06 -0.61 -31.06
N PRO A 11 15.92 -0.03 -31.46
CA PRO A 11 15.11 0.72 -30.52
C PRO A 11 14.70 -0.23 -29.40
N ALA A 12 15.01 0.16 -28.16
CA ALA A 12 14.52 -0.52 -26.98
C ALA A 12 13.02 -0.76 -27.16
N LEU A 13 12.63 -2.04 -27.16
CA LEU A 13 11.28 -2.59 -27.23
C LEU A 13 10.19 -1.54 -27.36
N GLU A 14 9.67 -1.36 -28.58
CA GLU A 14 8.50 -0.52 -28.82
C GLU A 14 7.35 -1.04 -27.95
N PHE A 15 7.05 -0.31 -26.89
CA PHE A 15 6.10 -0.71 -25.86
C PHE A 15 4.70 -0.43 -26.38
N LYS A 16 4.15 -1.41 -27.11
CA LYS A 16 2.80 -1.33 -27.68
C LYS A 16 1.75 -1.48 -26.58
N GLY A 17 1.42 -0.36 -25.93
CA GLY A 17 0.43 -0.28 -24.86
C GLY A 17 -1.00 -0.15 -25.39
N CYS A 18 -1.92 -0.86 -24.75
CA CYS A 18 -3.40 -0.87 -24.89
C CYS A 18 -4.00 -1.33 -26.24
N ASP A 19 -3.41 -0.99 -27.39
CA ASP A 19 -4.06 -1.25 -28.69
C ASP A 19 -4.01 -2.71 -29.14
N GLU A 20 -3.17 -3.54 -28.51
CA GLU A 20 -2.99 -4.95 -28.83
C GLU A 20 -3.79 -5.92 -27.93
N GLY A 21 -4.68 -5.41 -27.07
CA GLY A 21 -5.53 -6.25 -26.20
C GLY A 21 -4.76 -6.96 -25.08
N ILE A 22 -3.58 -6.44 -24.72
CA ILE A 22 -2.73 -7.00 -23.65
C ILE A 22 -3.23 -6.51 -22.29
N THR A 23 -3.45 -7.44 -21.36
CA THR A 23 -3.89 -7.12 -19.99
C THR A 23 -2.74 -6.60 -19.13
N TYR A 24 -3.01 -5.57 -18.34
CA TYR A 24 -2.10 -5.13 -17.27
C TYR A 24 -1.81 -6.25 -16.26
N ARG A 25 -0.69 -6.10 -15.53
CA ARG A 25 -0.30 -7.07 -14.50
C ARG A 25 -1.16 -6.84 -13.26
N GLY A 26 -2.13 -7.72 -13.06
CA GLY A 26 -3.03 -7.71 -11.91
C GLY A 26 -2.68 -8.81 -10.91
N LEU A 27 -2.59 -8.45 -9.63
CA LEU A 27 -2.51 -9.37 -8.50
C LEU A 27 -3.81 -9.27 -7.69
N LEU A 28 -4.45 -10.41 -7.45
CA LEU A 28 -5.67 -10.52 -6.66
C LEU A 28 -5.39 -11.35 -5.40
N ILE A 29 -5.79 -10.83 -4.24
CA ILE A 29 -5.75 -11.56 -2.98
C ILE A 29 -7.19 -11.91 -2.59
N ILE A 30 -7.46 -13.21 -2.51
CA ILE A 30 -8.78 -13.77 -2.18
C ILE A 30 -8.63 -14.55 -0.87
N ASN A 31 -9.53 -14.32 0.09
CA ASN A 31 -9.52 -15.05 1.36
C ASN A 31 -10.14 -16.45 1.24
N GLY A 32 -10.05 -17.25 2.32
CA GLY A 32 -10.66 -18.58 2.39
C GLY A 32 -12.19 -18.60 2.30
N LYS A 33 -12.84 -17.44 2.38
CA LYS A 33 -14.30 -17.28 2.21
C LYS A 33 -14.69 -16.89 0.78
N SER A 34 -13.74 -16.96 -0.16
CA SER A 34 -13.93 -16.55 -1.57
C SER A 34 -14.34 -15.07 -1.72
N ILE A 35 -13.94 -14.22 -0.78
CA ILE A 35 -14.16 -12.77 -0.85
C ILE A 35 -12.86 -12.12 -1.32
N LEU A 36 -12.98 -11.21 -2.28
CA LEU A 36 -11.88 -10.41 -2.77
C LEU A 36 -11.45 -9.40 -1.70
N CYS A 37 -10.19 -9.46 -1.27
CA CYS A 37 -9.65 -8.62 -0.20
C CYS A 37 -8.83 -7.45 -0.73
N GLN A 38 -8.09 -7.68 -1.81
CA GLN A 38 -7.24 -6.65 -2.43
C GLN A 38 -7.02 -6.93 -3.91
N ILE A 39 -6.89 -5.83 -4.65
CA ILE A 39 -6.46 -5.79 -6.03
C ILE A 39 -5.26 -4.84 -6.13
N THR A 40 -4.17 -5.30 -6.74
CA THR A 40 -3.04 -4.44 -7.13
C THR A 40 -2.86 -4.56 -8.64
N ILE A 41 -2.85 -3.44 -9.35
CA ILE A 41 -2.69 -3.39 -10.80
C ILE A 41 -1.46 -2.53 -11.09
N ASN A 42 -0.47 -3.13 -11.75
CA ASN A 42 0.75 -2.46 -12.16
C ASN A 42 0.84 -2.41 -13.68
N ASP A 43 1.64 -1.47 -14.18
CA ASP A 43 2.00 -1.42 -15.59
C ASP A 43 2.80 -2.68 -16.00
N LEU A 44 2.88 -2.96 -17.30
CA LEU A 44 3.54 -4.13 -17.86
C LEU A 44 5.06 -4.11 -17.65
N THR A 45 5.69 -2.94 -17.51
CA THR A 45 7.12 -2.82 -17.19
C THR A 45 7.39 -3.18 -15.73
N GLU A 46 6.48 -2.79 -14.85
CA GLU A 46 6.65 -2.88 -13.42
C GLU A 46 6.38 -4.30 -12.90
N ARG A 47 7.13 -4.68 -11.88
CA ARG A 47 6.91 -5.95 -11.17
C ARG A 47 6.09 -5.72 -9.91
N HIS A 48 5.37 -6.75 -9.49
CA HIS A 48 4.74 -6.73 -8.18
C HIS A 48 5.79 -6.93 -7.08
N SER A 49 5.53 -6.31 -5.93
CA SER A 49 6.31 -6.56 -4.72
C SER A 49 5.84 -7.86 -4.06
N ILE A 50 6.72 -8.86 -4.01
CA ILE A 50 6.43 -10.16 -3.37
C ILE A 50 6.29 -9.98 -1.86
N ASP A 51 7.14 -9.15 -1.26
CA ASP A 51 7.12 -8.90 0.19
C ASP A 51 5.82 -8.24 0.62
N GLU A 52 5.29 -7.32 -0.19
CA GLU A 52 3.98 -6.71 0.05
C GLU A 52 2.86 -7.74 -0.04
N ALA A 53 2.85 -8.59 -1.07
CA ALA A 53 1.84 -9.63 -1.23
C ALA A 53 1.84 -10.62 -0.05
N LEU A 54 3.02 -11.05 0.40
CA LEU A 54 3.17 -11.93 1.57
C LEU A 54 2.69 -11.22 2.84
N TRP A 55 3.09 -9.96 3.01
CA TRP A 55 2.69 -9.14 4.14
C TRP A 55 1.16 -9.03 4.23
N LEU A 56 0.49 -8.72 3.12
CA LEU A 56 -0.96 -8.62 3.00
C LEU A 56 -1.67 -9.95 3.26
N GLY A 57 -1.11 -11.07 2.80
CA GLY A 57 -1.61 -12.40 3.10
C GLY A 57 -1.67 -12.69 4.59
N GLN A 58 -0.55 -12.48 5.31
CA GLN A 58 -0.47 -12.68 6.77
C GLN A 58 -1.42 -11.75 7.52
N ALA A 59 -1.50 -10.52 7.04
CA ALA A 59 -2.37 -9.47 7.50
C ALA A 59 -3.86 -9.83 7.45
N PHE A 60 -4.33 -10.39 6.33
CA PHE A 60 -5.72 -10.83 6.20
C PHE A 60 -6.01 -12.04 7.07
N GLN A 61 -5.09 -13.01 7.15
CA GLN A 61 -5.21 -14.16 8.06
C GLN A 61 -5.37 -13.71 9.52
N TYR A 62 -4.52 -12.79 9.98
CA TYR A 62 -4.60 -12.27 11.34
C TYR A 62 -5.94 -11.59 11.64
N THR A 63 -6.44 -10.79 10.68
CA THR A 63 -7.71 -10.05 10.82
C THR A 63 -8.90 -11.01 10.89
N ASP A 64 -8.87 -12.10 10.11
CA ASP A 64 -9.90 -13.14 10.12
C ASP A 64 -9.94 -13.91 11.46
N GLU A 65 -8.78 -14.18 12.07
CA GLU A 65 -8.67 -14.90 13.35
C GLU A 65 -9.00 -14.03 14.57
N HIS A 66 -8.40 -12.83 14.66
CA HIS A 66 -8.43 -11.99 15.87
C HIS A 66 -9.54 -10.94 15.83
N ARG A 67 -10.09 -10.62 14.64
CA ARG A 67 -11.08 -9.55 14.41
C ARG A 67 -10.61 -8.17 14.90
N GLU A 68 -9.31 -7.94 14.86
CA GLU A 68 -8.67 -6.67 15.19
C GLU A 68 -8.16 -5.98 13.92
N VAL A 69 -8.00 -4.65 13.97
CA VAL A 69 -7.60 -3.82 12.83
C VAL A 69 -6.09 -3.59 12.82
N ARG A 70 -5.54 -3.76 11.62
CA ARG A 70 -4.16 -3.52 11.19
C ARG A 70 -3.74 -2.03 11.20
N PRO A 71 -2.81 -1.48 12.00
CA PRO A 71 -2.27 -0.15 11.71
C PRO A 71 -1.32 -0.18 10.50
N PHE A 72 -0.98 1.00 9.95
CA PHE A 72 -0.08 1.10 8.80
C PHE A 72 1.32 0.54 9.14
N GLY A 73 1.86 -0.31 8.27
CA GLY A 73 3.17 -0.93 8.47
C GLY A 73 3.23 -2.01 9.57
N TRP A 74 2.09 -2.47 10.07
CA TRP A 74 1.99 -3.55 11.07
C TRP A 74 2.80 -4.78 10.66
N LYS A 75 3.57 -5.40 11.54
CA LYS A 75 4.22 -6.70 11.28
C LYS A 75 3.70 -7.76 12.24
N PRO A 76 3.84 -9.07 11.96
CA PRO A 76 3.50 -10.11 12.94
C PRO A 76 4.16 -9.81 14.30
N GLY A 77 3.34 -9.74 15.36
CA GLY A 77 3.78 -9.37 16.71
C GLY A 77 3.76 -7.87 17.04
N SER A 78 3.40 -7.00 16.09
CA SER A 78 3.16 -5.57 16.35
C SER A 78 1.79 -5.32 16.97
N ASP A 79 1.66 -4.21 17.68
CA ASP A 79 0.40 -3.81 18.31
C ASP A 79 -0.73 -3.59 17.30
N THR A 80 -1.94 -3.92 17.72
CA THR A 80 -3.16 -3.93 16.91
C THR A 80 -4.24 -3.05 17.53
N ILE A 81 -5.23 -2.66 16.72
CA ILE A 81 -6.32 -1.80 17.16
C ILE A 81 -7.59 -2.63 17.32
N LYS A 82 -8.13 -2.69 18.54
CA LYS A 82 -9.45 -3.27 18.78
C LYS A 82 -10.54 -2.35 18.22
N PRO A 83 -11.43 -2.81 17.32
CA PRO A 83 -12.42 -1.97 16.66
C PRO A 83 -13.63 -1.69 17.59
N LYS A 84 -13.41 -0.91 18.65
CA LYS A 84 -14.44 -0.27 19.48
C LYS A 84 -13.87 1.02 20.05
N VAL A 85 -14.64 2.11 20.05
CA VAL A 85 -14.22 3.45 20.51
C VAL A 85 -13.59 3.43 21.90
N ASN A 86 -14.10 2.60 22.82
CA ASN A 86 -13.56 2.48 24.17
C ASN A 86 -12.24 1.72 24.21
N ASN A 87 -12.09 0.69 23.37
CA ASN A 87 -10.92 -0.20 23.37
C ASN A 87 -9.77 0.35 22.52
N SER A 88 -10.08 1.14 21.48
CA SER A 88 -9.07 1.77 20.62
C SER A 88 -8.27 2.86 21.34
N LYS A 89 -8.83 3.44 22.41
CA LYS A 89 -8.14 4.39 23.30
C LYS A 89 -6.93 3.80 24.01
N ALA A 90 -6.78 2.47 24.08
CA ALA A 90 -5.56 1.86 24.62
C ALA A 90 -4.38 2.00 23.64
N TYR A 91 -4.65 1.98 22.33
CA TYR A 91 -3.63 2.00 21.28
C TYR A 91 -3.13 3.41 20.96
N PHE A 92 -4.04 4.37 20.74
CA PHE A 92 -3.68 5.70 20.24
C PHE A 92 -2.73 6.53 21.14
N PRO A 93 -2.82 6.49 22.48
CA PRO A 93 -1.88 7.21 23.34
C PRO A 93 -0.45 6.65 23.29
N GLN A 94 -0.31 5.34 23.08
CA GLN A 94 0.98 4.65 23.04
C GLN A 94 1.69 4.86 21.69
N HIS A 95 0.91 4.95 20.61
CA HIS A 95 1.38 5.09 19.23
C HIS A 95 1.18 6.50 18.68
N ASN A 96 1.16 7.51 19.55
CA ASN A 96 0.97 8.90 19.13
C ASN A 96 2.18 9.37 18.30
N TYR A 97 2.03 9.39 16.99
CA TYR A 97 3.02 9.88 16.05
C TYR A 97 3.40 11.33 16.41
N LEU A 98 4.69 11.58 16.54
CA LEU A 98 5.34 12.87 16.83
C LEU A 98 5.03 14.03 15.84
N GLY A 99 4.01 13.90 14.98
CA GLY A 99 3.61 14.89 13.98
C GLY A 99 2.57 15.93 14.45
N TRP A 100 1.91 15.74 15.60
CA TRP A 100 0.89 16.70 16.10
C TRP A 100 1.34 17.53 17.31
N GLN A 101 2.36 17.08 18.05
CA GLN A 101 2.86 17.81 19.22
C GLN A 101 3.74 19.03 18.85
N MET A 102 4.26 19.09 17.62
CA MET A 102 5.06 20.24 17.14
C MET A 102 4.22 21.48 16.79
N ARG A 103 2.88 21.39 16.72
CA ARG A 103 2.00 22.57 16.59
C ARG A 103 1.69 23.28 17.91
N GLY A 104 2.05 22.68 19.05
CA GLY A 104 1.83 23.29 20.37
C GLY A 104 2.99 24.15 20.89
N LYS A 105 4.15 24.18 20.20
CA LYS A 105 5.38 24.82 20.69
C LYS A 105 5.77 26.11 19.95
N LEU A 106 5.17 26.39 18.79
CA LEU A 106 5.18 27.72 18.19
C LEU A 106 3.74 28.22 18.20
N GLY A 107 3.47 29.28 18.97
CA GLY A 107 2.17 29.94 19.05
C GLY A 107 1.78 30.65 17.75
N LEU A 108 1.57 29.89 16.67
CA LEU A 108 0.89 30.38 15.48
C LEU A 108 -0.53 29.79 15.42
N LEU A 109 -1.47 30.70 15.65
CA LEU A 109 -2.91 30.70 15.38
C LEU A 109 -3.44 29.45 14.63
N ALA A 110 -4.35 28.75 15.29
CA ALA A 110 -5.18 27.70 14.74
C ALA A 110 -6.13 28.20 13.63
N PRO A 111 -6.44 27.36 12.62
CA PRO A 111 -7.78 27.33 12.07
C PRO A 111 -8.55 26.19 12.74
N ILE A 112 -9.48 26.59 13.60
CA ILE A 112 -10.87 26.14 13.65
C ILE A 112 -11.05 24.63 13.41
N CYS A 113 -11.18 23.91 14.53
CA CYS A 113 -12.06 22.75 14.59
C CYS A 113 -13.46 23.21 14.18
N ALA A 114 -14.04 22.62 13.14
CA ALA A 114 -15.49 22.64 12.93
C ALA A 114 -15.95 21.20 12.66
N PRO A 115 -16.70 20.60 13.59
CA PRO A 115 -17.50 19.41 13.34
C PRO A 115 -18.79 19.83 12.63
N ILE A 116 -19.03 19.28 11.44
CA ILE A 116 -20.35 18.93 10.89
C ILE A 116 -20.18 17.59 10.19
#